data_AF-A0A965Q195-F1
#
_entry.id   AF-A0A965Q195-F1
#
_cell.length_a   1.000
_cell.length_b   1.000
_cell.length_c   1.000
_cell.angle_alpha   90.00
_cell.angle_beta   90.00
_cell.angle_gamma   90.00
#
_symmetry.space_group_name_H-M   'P 1'
#
loop_
_entity.id
_entity.type
_entity.pdbx_description
1 polymer ?
#
loop_
_entity_poly.entity_id
_entity_poly.type
_entity_poly.pdbx_seq_one_letter_code
_entity_poly.pdbx_strand_id
1 'polypeptide(L)'
;MTVVEGVHKEFSIDERGTRVLARILTNLGAPPFTFFLTALVVAVAVTVGFSTPFSIMDLSFVSTSEVFEGGEEVVQKLLMKTNRVGHVFNPFDVAYLVGLVGGCIPLLALLILRGFGFIKSLDLNTSGERTVGFLLACGGAICLLPVLATVEAPALFSVFVLAHILATALMFVLTLVTMKRGWKASVHSGGVGCLFYVSLQFLPWSMWLLSLFLLLLVSWTRLYLDRHTLSQVVVGGAWGFLSYALVFALCGVTPVQ
;
A
#
# COMPACT_ATOMS: atom_id res chain seq x y z
N MET A 1 14.08 1.83 -56.95
CA MET A 1 12.63 1.62 -57.08
C MET A 1 12.34 0.17 -56.77
N THR A 2 12.06 -0.16 -55.51
CA THR A 2 11.18 -1.27 -55.09
C THR A 2 10.94 -1.15 -53.59
N VAL A 3 9.66 -1.15 -53.27
CA VAL A 3 9.01 -0.96 -51.98
C VAL A 3 9.12 -2.26 -51.16
N VAL A 4 9.38 -2.15 -49.86
CA VAL A 4 9.15 -3.26 -48.91
C VAL A 4 8.03 -2.82 -47.97
N GLU A 5 6.85 -3.33 -48.26
CA GLU A 5 5.66 -3.28 -47.39
C GLU A 5 5.69 -4.46 -46.41
N GLY A 6 5.38 -4.15 -45.14
CA GLY A 6 4.36 -4.86 -44.37
C GLY A 6 4.75 -6.15 -43.66
N VAL A 7 4.87 -6.08 -42.33
CA VAL A 7 4.08 -6.90 -41.38
C VAL A 7 3.91 -6.11 -40.07
N HIS A 8 2.85 -5.31 -39.96
CA HIS A 8 2.27 -4.93 -38.67
C HIS A 8 1.20 -5.97 -38.33
N LYS A 9 1.43 -6.79 -37.29
CA LYS A 9 0.34 -7.57 -36.67
C LYS A 9 -0.30 -6.69 -35.60
N GLU A 10 -1.47 -6.15 -35.90
CA GLU A 10 -2.36 -5.54 -34.91
C GLU A 10 -2.90 -6.62 -33.97
N PHE A 11 -2.67 -6.47 -32.67
CA PHE A 11 -3.42 -7.19 -31.64
C PHE A 11 -4.78 -6.52 -31.48
N SER A 12 -5.83 -7.07 -32.08
CA SER A 12 -7.20 -6.64 -31.81
C SER A 12 -7.71 -7.34 -30.53
N ILE A 13 -7.91 -6.57 -29.47
CA ILE A 13 -8.59 -7.07 -28.27
C ILE A 13 -10.09 -7.20 -28.60
N ASP A 14 -10.60 -8.42 -28.58
CA ASP A 14 -12.01 -8.75 -28.84
C ASP A 14 -12.94 -7.95 -27.90
N GLU A 15 -13.95 -7.29 -28.49
CA GLU A 15 -14.99 -6.53 -27.77
C GLU A 15 -15.76 -7.38 -26.75
N ARG A 16 -15.70 -8.72 -26.82
CA ARG A 16 -16.22 -9.59 -25.77
C ARG A 16 -15.39 -9.52 -24.48
N GLY A 17 -14.07 -9.42 -24.59
CA GLY A 17 -13.17 -9.31 -23.44
C GLY A 17 -13.37 -8.01 -22.66
N THR A 18 -13.49 -6.88 -23.37
CA THR A 18 -13.76 -5.57 -22.76
C THR A 18 -15.14 -5.47 -22.14
N ARG A 19 -16.17 -6.12 -22.72
CA ARG A 19 -17.53 -6.17 -22.15
C ARG A 19 -17.63 -7.05 -20.90
N VAL A 20 -16.88 -8.15 -20.83
CA VAL A 20 -16.80 -8.99 -19.63
C VAL A 20 -16.06 -8.26 -18.51
N LEU A 21 -14.94 -7.59 -18.82
CA LEU A 21 -14.20 -6.76 -17.85
C LEU A 21 -15.08 -5.60 -17.34
N ALA A 22 -15.79 -4.90 -18.23
CA ALA A 22 -16.70 -3.82 -17.86
C ALA A 22 -17.88 -4.29 -17.00
N ARG A 23 -18.44 -5.49 -17.24
CA ARG A 23 -19.50 -6.09 -16.40
C ARG A 23 -19.00 -6.53 -15.03
N ILE A 24 -17.78 -7.06 -14.93
CA ILE A 24 -17.15 -7.39 -13.64
C ILE A 24 -16.89 -6.10 -12.84
N LEU A 25 -16.41 -5.05 -13.50
CA LEU A 25 -16.11 -3.76 -12.87
C LEU A 25 -17.37 -2.97 -12.45
N THR A 26 -18.50 -3.15 -13.15
CA THR A 26 -19.77 -2.46 -12.82
C THR A 26 -20.59 -3.19 -11.75
N ASN A 27 -20.58 -4.52 -11.71
CA ASN A 27 -21.31 -5.29 -10.68
C ASN A 27 -20.61 -5.28 -9.30
N LEU A 28 -19.34 -4.88 -9.22
CA LEU A 28 -18.59 -4.77 -7.96
C LEU A 28 -18.78 -3.45 -7.21
N GLY A 29 -19.65 -2.55 -7.68
CA GLY A 29 -20.03 -1.33 -6.95
C GLY A 29 -18.83 -0.58 -6.37
N ALA A 30 -17.99 -0.01 -7.23
CA ALA A 30 -16.74 0.68 -6.90
C ALA A 30 -16.91 1.83 -5.87
N PRO A 31 -16.81 1.54 -4.56
CA PRO A 31 -15.67 2.01 -3.76
C PRO A 31 -14.80 0.96 -3.01
N PRO A 32 -15.21 -0.31 -2.74
CA PRO A 32 -14.39 -1.21 -1.95
C PRO A 32 -13.23 -1.79 -2.76
N PHE A 33 -13.22 -1.71 -4.10
CA PHE A 33 -12.18 -2.38 -4.90
C PHE A 33 -10.78 -1.79 -4.71
N THR A 34 -10.61 -0.48 -4.50
CA THR A 34 -9.26 0.12 -4.27
C THR A 34 -8.79 -0.01 -2.84
N PHE A 35 -9.70 0.03 -1.86
CA PHE A 35 -9.39 -0.28 -0.46
C PHE A 35 -9.12 -1.76 -0.28
N PHE A 36 -9.90 -2.63 -0.93
CA PHE A 36 -9.64 -4.06 -1.06
C PHE A 36 -8.35 -4.27 -1.81
N LEU A 37 -8.01 -3.56 -2.89
CA LEU A 37 -6.72 -3.74 -3.57
C LEU A 37 -5.54 -3.25 -2.71
N THR A 38 -5.71 -2.25 -1.84
CA THR A 38 -4.64 -1.77 -0.96
C THR A 38 -4.51 -2.65 0.28
N ALA A 39 -5.62 -3.09 0.87
CA ALA A 39 -5.64 -4.09 1.93
C ALA A 39 -5.26 -5.48 1.40
N LEU A 40 -5.56 -5.78 0.14
CA LEU A 40 -5.13 -6.96 -0.62
C LEU A 40 -3.70 -6.77 -1.06
N VAL A 41 -3.15 -5.59 -1.33
CA VAL A 41 -1.72 -5.41 -1.64
C VAL A 41 -0.89 -5.38 -0.36
N VAL A 42 -1.43 -4.91 0.76
CA VAL A 42 -0.83 -5.06 2.08
C VAL A 42 -0.96 -6.51 2.51
N ALA A 43 -2.13 -7.13 2.37
CA ALA A 43 -2.30 -8.55 2.61
C ALA A 43 -1.50 -9.38 1.61
N VAL A 44 -1.38 -9.06 0.33
CA VAL A 44 -0.57 -9.76 -0.69
C VAL A 44 0.90 -9.46 -0.46
N ALA A 45 1.32 -8.26 -0.08
CA ALA A 45 2.70 -8.05 0.39
C ALA A 45 3.00 -8.86 1.66
N VAL A 46 1.99 -9.13 2.49
CA VAL A 46 2.08 -9.95 3.71
C VAL A 46 1.81 -11.46 3.49
N THR A 47 1.10 -11.86 2.42
CA THR A 47 0.56 -13.23 2.12
C THR A 47 1.18 -13.82 0.86
N VAL A 48 1.65 -12.99 -0.07
CA VAL A 48 2.62 -13.39 -1.13
C VAL A 48 4.01 -13.50 -0.53
N GLY A 49 4.24 -12.96 0.66
CA GLY A 49 5.16 -13.59 1.62
C GLY A 49 4.53 -14.80 2.33
N PHE A 50 4.01 -15.80 1.58
CA PHE A 50 3.56 -17.16 2.00
C PHE A 50 2.06 -17.52 2.02
N SER A 51 1.74 -18.46 1.12
CA SER A 51 0.78 -19.59 1.19
C SER A 51 -0.68 -19.42 0.74
N THR A 52 -0.93 -19.59 -0.59
CA THR A 52 -1.96 -20.51 -1.12
C THR A 52 -1.50 -21.13 -2.45
N PRO A 53 -1.80 -22.41 -2.76
CA PRO A 53 -1.53 -23.00 -4.07
C PRO A 53 -2.71 -22.66 -4.99
N PHE A 54 -2.64 -21.53 -5.69
CA PHE A 54 -3.57 -21.27 -6.81
C PHE A 54 -2.89 -21.67 -8.12
N SER A 55 -3.29 -22.84 -8.63
CA SER A 55 -2.95 -23.28 -9.98
C SER A 55 -3.69 -22.39 -10.98
N ILE A 56 -2.96 -21.49 -11.64
CA ILE A 56 -3.36 -20.89 -12.90
C ILE A 56 -2.29 -21.25 -13.92
N MET A 57 -2.74 -21.94 -14.97
CA MET A 57 -1.96 -22.45 -16.09
C MET A 57 -1.02 -21.41 -16.70
N ASP A 58 0.22 -21.87 -16.94
CA ASP A 58 1.16 -21.50 -17.99
C ASP A 58 1.27 -20.03 -18.38
N LEU A 59 1.93 -19.26 -17.51
CA LEU A 59 2.73 -18.10 -17.91
C LEU A 59 4.19 -18.41 -17.56
N SER A 60 4.91 -18.91 -18.56
CA SER A 60 6.35 -19.16 -18.48
C SER A 60 7.12 -17.83 -18.41
N PHE A 61 7.22 -17.23 -17.23
CA PHE A 61 8.19 -16.16 -16.96
C PHE A 61 8.52 -16.13 -15.46
N VAL A 62 9.75 -16.53 -15.13
CA VAL A 62 10.38 -16.56 -13.79
C VAL A 62 9.72 -17.55 -12.83
N SER A 63 10.50 -18.55 -12.37
CA SER A 63 10.06 -19.50 -11.36
C SER A 63 9.62 -18.75 -10.11
N THR A 64 8.34 -18.90 -9.73
CA THR A 64 7.79 -18.32 -8.50
C THR A 64 8.54 -18.82 -7.26
N SER A 65 9.21 -19.97 -7.29
CA SER A 65 10.01 -20.42 -6.13
C SER A 65 11.23 -19.55 -5.86
N GLU A 66 11.94 -19.06 -6.90
CA GLU A 66 13.19 -18.30 -6.75
C GLU A 66 12.96 -16.87 -6.23
N VAL A 67 11.85 -16.24 -6.63
CA VAL A 67 11.46 -14.91 -6.14
C VAL A 67 11.03 -14.95 -4.66
N PHE A 68 10.49 -16.09 -4.20
CA PHE A 68 9.97 -16.26 -2.85
C PHE A 68 11.06 -16.72 -1.86
N GLU A 69 11.96 -17.62 -2.26
CA GLU A 69 13.11 -18.04 -1.43
C GLU A 69 14.04 -16.86 -1.10
N GLY A 70 14.29 -15.96 -2.06
CA GLY A 70 15.09 -14.76 -1.82
C GLY A 70 14.44 -13.74 -0.88
N GLY A 71 13.11 -13.71 -0.79
CA GLY A 71 12.37 -12.80 0.08
C GLY A 71 12.51 -13.19 1.56
N GLU A 72 12.37 -14.47 1.89
CA GLU A 72 12.55 -14.95 3.27
C GLU A 72 13.96 -14.73 3.77
N GLU A 73 14.96 -15.05 2.95
CA GLU A 73 16.35 -14.93 3.36
C GLU A 73 16.74 -13.47 3.66
N VAL A 74 16.23 -12.52 2.86
CA VAL A 74 16.47 -11.08 3.07
C VAL A 74 15.76 -10.59 4.33
N VAL A 75 14.50 -10.98 4.54
CA VAL A 75 13.74 -10.64 5.77
C VAL A 75 14.45 -11.22 6.99
N GLN A 76 14.81 -12.50 6.97
CA GLN A 76 15.56 -13.17 8.04
C GLN A 76 16.91 -12.50 8.30
N LYS A 77 17.67 -12.11 7.27
CA LYS A 77 18.93 -11.36 7.43
C LYS A 77 18.72 -9.98 8.06
N LEU A 78 17.66 -9.27 7.69
CA LEU A 78 17.29 -7.97 8.28
C LEU A 78 16.94 -8.09 9.77
N LEU A 79 16.23 -9.15 10.12
CA LEU A 79 15.84 -9.45 11.50
C LEU A 79 17.03 -9.91 12.33
N MET A 80 17.91 -10.74 11.76
CA MET A 80 19.15 -11.21 12.39
C MET A 80 20.15 -10.07 12.63
N LYS A 81 20.21 -9.06 11.75
CA LYS A 81 21.07 -7.89 11.93
C LYS A 81 20.56 -6.94 13.03
N THR A 82 19.26 -7.01 13.35
CA THR A 82 18.63 -6.24 14.43
C THR A 82 18.47 -7.03 15.74
N ASN A 83 18.76 -8.34 15.73
CA ASN A 83 18.73 -9.23 16.90
C ASN A 83 19.78 -8.82 17.95
N ARG A 84 19.33 -8.16 19.02
CA ARG A 84 20.03 -8.16 20.32
C ARG A 84 19.34 -9.00 21.39
N VAL A 85 18.13 -9.52 21.14
CA VAL A 85 17.33 -10.20 22.16
C VAL A 85 16.56 -11.33 21.48
N GLY A 86 16.49 -12.50 22.12
CA GLY A 86 15.74 -13.66 21.62
C GLY A 86 14.26 -13.34 21.55
N HIS A 87 13.79 -12.90 20.39
CA HIS A 87 12.39 -12.56 20.17
C HIS A 87 11.51 -13.81 20.30
N VAL A 88 10.44 -13.69 21.09
CA VAL A 88 9.47 -14.78 21.34
C VAL A 88 8.53 -14.98 20.13
N PHE A 89 8.35 -13.96 19.30
CA PHE A 89 7.40 -13.96 18.17
C PHE A 89 8.07 -14.08 16.81
N ASN A 90 7.42 -14.82 15.92
CA ASN A 90 7.83 -14.87 14.53
C ASN A 90 7.58 -13.47 13.90
N PRO A 91 8.55 -12.90 13.16
CA PRO A 91 8.38 -11.64 12.42
C PRO A 91 7.11 -11.58 11.56
N PHE A 92 6.65 -12.72 11.04
CA PHE A 92 5.40 -12.80 10.29
C PHE A 92 4.17 -12.57 11.17
N ASP A 93 4.17 -13.06 12.42
CA ASP A 93 3.09 -12.78 13.39
C ASP A 93 3.04 -11.30 13.73
N VAL A 94 4.22 -10.67 13.87
CA VAL A 94 4.33 -9.22 14.10
C VAL A 94 3.81 -8.44 12.88
N ALA A 95 4.14 -8.85 11.66
CA ALA A 95 3.62 -8.24 10.44
C ALA A 95 2.09 -8.37 10.34
N TYR A 96 1.55 -9.54 10.67
CA TYR A 96 0.09 -9.77 10.73
C TYR A 96 -0.57 -8.85 11.75
N LEU A 97 0.01 -8.73 12.95
CA LEU A 97 -0.47 -7.85 14.00
C LEU A 97 -0.48 -6.38 13.54
N VAL A 98 0.58 -5.93 12.86
CA VAL A 98 0.66 -4.58 12.28
C VAL A 98 -0.44 -4.37 11.22
N GLY A 99 -0.66 -5.34 10.33
CA GLY A 99 -1.71 -5.24 9.31
C GLY A 99 -3.12 -5.22 9.90
N LEU A 100 -3.37 -6.06 10.92
CA LEU A 100 -4.67 -6.15 11.58
C LEU A 100 -4.98 -4.87 12.36
N VAL A 101 -4.06 -4.42 13.20
CA VAL A 101 -4.26 -3.23 14.05
C VAL A 101 -4.18 -1.93 13.25
N GLY A 102 -3.24 -1.83 12.31
CA GLY A 102 -3.02 -0.63 11.52
C GLY A 102 -3.98 -0.48 10.33
N GLY A 103 -4.55 -1.57 9.82
CA GLY A 103 -5.41 -1.56 8.63
C GLY A 103 -6.83 -2.02 8.90
N CYS A 104 -7.00 -3.25 9.38
CA CYS A 104 -8.32 -3.87 9.54
C CYS A 104 -9.17 -3.17 10.61
N ILE A 105 -8.60 -2.83 11.77
CA ILE A 105 -9.33 -2.16 12.85
C ILE A 105 -9.83 -0.77 12.43
N PRO A 106 -9.00 0.13 11.86
CA PRO A 106 -9.50 1.42 11.37
C PRO A 106 -10.58 1.28 10.29
N LEU A 107 -10.45 0.30 9.38
CA LEU A 107 -11.46 0.04 8.36
C LEU A 107 -12.78 -0.43 8.99
N LEU A 108 -12.71 -1.37 9.94
CA LEU A 108 -13.88 -1.85 10.67
C LEU A 108 -14.55 -0.70 11.45
N ALA A 109 -13.77 0.17 12.10
CA ALA A 109 -14.28 1.35 12.77
C ALA A 109 -15.01 2.29 11.80
N LEU A 110 -14.46 2.54 10.60
CA LEU A 110 -15.15 3.32 9.56
C LEU A 110 -16.45 2.65 9.09
N LEU A 111 -16.48 1.33 8.93
CA LEU A 111 -17.69 0.60 8.57
C LEU A 111 -18.76 0.70 9.66
N ILE A 112 -18.37 0.58 10.93
CA ILE A 112 -19.26 0.75 12.08
C ILE A 112 -19.83 2.18 12.11
N LEU A 113 -18.97 3.19 11.97
CA LEU A 113 -19.39 4.60 11.93
C LEU A 113 -20.34 4.89 10.77
N ARG A 114 -20.13 4.24 9.62
CA ARG A 114 -21.05 4.32 8.47
C ARG A 114 -22.38 3.66 8.80
N GLY A 115 -22.37 2.49 9.44
CA GLY A 115 -23.58 1.78 9.88
C GLY A 115 -24.45 2.59 10.84
N PHE A 116 -23.83 3.39 11.71
CA PHE A 116 -24.53 4.31 12.62
C PHE A 116 -24.88 5.67 11.99
N GLY A 117 -24.52 5.92 10.73
CA GLY A 117 -24.82 7.18 10.04
C GLY A 117 -23.94 8.37 10.42
N PHE A 118 -22.85 8.16 11.17
CA PHE A 118 -21.88 9.22 11.49
C PHE A 118 -21.06 9.67 10.27
N ILE A 119 -20.85 8.76 9.31
CA ILE A 119 -20.20 9.08 8.03
C ILE A 119 -21.09 8.60 6.88
N LYS A 120 -21.15 9.38 5.80
CA LYS A 120 -21.99 9.09 4.63
C LYS A 120 -21.30 8.19 3.61
N SER A 121 -19.97 8.26 3.53
CA SER A 121 -19.19 7.54 2.52
C SER A 121 -17.81 7.13 3.05
N LEU A 122 -17.31 5.98 2.58
CA LEU A 122 -15.95 5.51 2.88
C LEU A 122 -14.86 6.33 2.17
N ASP A 123 -15.24 7.10 1.14
CA ASP A 123 -14.34 8.05 0.47
C ASP A 123 -14.04 9.30 1.30
N LEU A 124 -14.71 9.45 2.45
CA LEU A 124 -14.58 10.57 3.40
C LEU A 124 -14.60 11.90 2.65
N ASN A 125 -15.75 12.25 2.08
CA ASN A 125 -15.86 13.35 1.13
C ASN A 125 -15.84 14.72 1.83
N THR A 126 -16.29 14.78 3.08
CA THR A 126 -16.30 16.02 3.87
C THR A 126 -15.06 16.16 4.75
N SER A 127 -14.73 17.40 5.14
CA SER A 127 -13.61 17.67 6.06
C SER A 127 -13.78 16.98 7.41
N GLY A 128 -15.00 16.96 7.95
CA GLY A 128 -15.33 16.27 9.19
C GLY A 128 -15.10 14.76 9.10
N GLU A 129 -15.61 14.11 8.06
CA GLU A 129 -15.39 12.67 7.82
C GLU A 129 -13.89 12.34 7.67
N ARG A 130 -13.12 13.19 6.98
CA ARG A 130 -11.67 13.02 6.85
C ARG A 130 -10.95 13.12 8.16
N THR A 131 -11.31 14.10 8.99
CA THR A 131 -10.74 14.24 10.33
C THR A 131 -10.94 12.95 11.12
N VAL A 132 -12.13 12.36 11.09
CA VAL A 132 -12.39 11.08 11.76
C VAL A 132 -11.50 9.97 11.20
N GLY A 133 -11.39 9.84 9.88
CA GLY A 133 -10.53 8.82 9.25
C GLY A 133 -9.04 8.97 9.61
N PHE A 134 -8.51 10.20 9.58
CA PHE A 134 -7.12 10.47 9.96
C PHE A 134 -6.88 10.23 11.45
N LEU A 135 -7.82 10.62 12.33
CA LEU A 135 -7.71 10.36 13.76
C LEU A 135 -7.74 8.87 14.08
N LEU A 136 -8.60 8.08 13.41
CA LEU A 136 -8.63 6.63 13.57
C LEU A 136 -7.33 5.98 13.10
N ALA A 137 -6.79 6.39 11.95
CA ALA A 137 -5.54 5.87 11.42
C ALA A 137 -4.34 6.20 12.34
N CYS A 138 -4.18 7.48 12.70
CA CYS A 138 -3.11 7.91 13.62
C CYS A 138 -3.28 7.28 15.00
N GLY A 139 -4.49 7.28 15.56
CA GLY A 139 -4.78 6.70 16.87
C GLY A 139 -4.49 5.21 16.91
N GLY A 140 -4.93 4.45 15.91
CA GLY A 140 -4.64 3.02 15.78
C GLY A 140 -3.14 2.73 15.69
N ALA A 141 -2.40 3.51 14.89
CA ALA A 141 -0.95 3.37 14.77
C ALA A 141 -0.21 3.74 16.07
N ILE A 142 -0.65 4.77 16.80
CA ILE A 142 -0.08 5.12 18.11
C ILE A 142 -0.34 4.00 19.14
N CYS A 143 -1.56 3.44 19.17
CA CYS A 143 -1.90 2.33 20.05
C CYS A 143 -1.12 1.05 19.73
N LEU A 144 -0.67 0.88 18.49
CA LEU A 144 0.14 -0.27 18.07
C LEU A 144 1.58 -0.21 18.62
N LEU A 145 2.14 0.96 18.90
CA LEU A 145 3.53 1.08 19.42
C LEU A 145 3.73 0.37 20.77
N PRO A 146 2.87 0.56 21.81
CA PRO A 146 2.95 -0.23 23.04
C PRO A 146 2.79 -1.72 22.80
N VAL A 147 1.91 -2.13 21.89
CA VAL A 147 1.69 -3.54 21.55
C VAL A 147 2.98 -4.15 20.98
N LEU A 148 3.63 -3.47 20.03
CA LEU A 148 4.92 -3.90 19.50
C LEU A 148 6.00 -4.02 20.58
N ALA A 149 6.01 -3.11 21.57
CA ALA A 149 6.91 -3.21 22.71
C ALA A 149 6.61 -4.44 23.59
N THR A 150 5.32 -4.76 23.81
CA THR A 150 4.93 -5.91 24.66
C THR A 150 5.25 -7.27 24.04
N VAL A 151 5.24 -7.38 22.71
CA VAL A 151 5.61 -8.60 21.99
C VAL A 151 7.09 -8.64 21.63
N GLU A 152 7.88 -7.68 22.15
CA GLU A 152 9.30 -7.51 21.84
C GLU A 152 9.55 -7.52 20.33
N ALA A 153 8.75 -6.81 19.54
CA ALA A 153 8.90 -6.79 18.08
C ALA A 153 10.27 -6.24 17.65
N PRO A 154 10.84 -6.74 16.53
CA PRO A 154 12.03 -6.14 15.93
C PRO A 154 11.85 -4.63 15.71
N ALA A 155 12.88 -3.85 16.04
CA ALA A 155 12.81 -2.38 16.03
C ALA A 155 12.36 -1.79 14.70
N LEU A 156 12.60 -2.49 13.59
CA LEU A 156 12.16 -2.11 12.24
C LEU A 156 10.64 -1.90 12.15
N PHE A 157 9.83 -2.71 12.85
CA PHE A 157 8.38 -2.55 12.86
C PHE A 157 7.97 -1.26 13.58
N SER A 158 8.63 -0.92 14.68
CA SER A 158 8.39 0.35 15.38
C SER A 158 8.78 1.56 14.53
N VAL A 159 9.88 1.48 13.77
CA VAL A 159 10.26 2.53 12.81
C VAL A 159 9.23 2.65 11.69
N PHE A 160 8.73 1.54 11.16
CA PHE A 160 7.66 1.54 10.15
C PHE A 160 6.38 2.21 10.68
N VAL A 161 5.95 1.85 11.90
CA VAL A 161 4.77 2.46 12.53
C VAL A 161 5.00 3.95 12.79
N LEU A 162 6.18 4.36 13.25
CA LEU A 162 6.53 5.77 13.44
C LEU A 162 6.50 6.55 12.12
N ALA A 163 7.03 5.97 11.04
CA ALA A 163 6.97 6.53 9.69
C ALA A 163 5.53 6.68 9.21
N HIS A 164 4.68 5.68 9.48
CA HIS A 164 3.25 5.74 9.17
C HIS A 164 2.53 6.86 9.93
N ILE A 165 2.79 7.00 11.25
CA ILE A 165 2.21 8.06 12.08
C ILE A 165 2.62 9.42 11.52
N LEU A 166 3.91 9.63 11.25
CA LEU A 166 4.40 10.91 10.72
C LEU A 166 3.78 11.22 9.35
N ALA A 167 3.82 10.26 8.42
CA ALA A 167 3.24 10.43 7.08
C ALA A 167 1.77 10.81 7.15
N THR A 168 1.00 10.11 7.98
CA THR A 168 -0.45 10.30 8.14
C THR A 168 -0.77 11.62 8.84
N ALA A 169 -0.07 11.96 9.92
CA ALA A 169 -0.25 13.20 10.66
C ALA A 169 0.09 14.42 9.79
N LEU A 170 1.21 14.38 9.07
CA LEU A 170 1.59 15.46 8.17
C LEU A 170 0.59 15.56 7.00
N MET A 171 0.14 14.43 6.44
CA MET A 171 -0.88 14.42 5.38
C MET A 171 -2.21 15.01 5.86
N PHE A 172 -2.57 14.74 7.11
CA PHE A 172 -3.74 15.32 7.75
C PHE A 172 -3.62 16.84 7.86
N VAL A 173 -2.50 17.35 8.37
CA VAL A 173 -2.22 18.80 8.44
C VAL A 173 -2.26 19.44 7.05
N LEU A 174 -1.60 18.83 6.05
CA LEU A 174 -1.63 19.29 4.67
C LEU A 174 -3.06 19.37 4.15
N THR A 175 -3.87 18.34 4.41
CA THR A 175 -5.28 18.30 4.00
C THR A 175 -6.07 19.43 4.67
N LEU A 176 -5.93 19.64 5.98
CA LEU A 176 -6.65 20.71 6.69
C LEU A 176 -6.33 22.10 6.14
N VAL A 177 -5.06 22.36 5.83
CA VAL A 177 -4.60 23.67 5.31
C VAL A 177 -5.08 23.90 3.87
N THR A 178 -5.04 22.86 3.04
CA THR A 178 -5.30 23.00 1.59
C THR A 178 -6.78 22.81 1.21
N MET A 179 -7.57 22.11 2.03
CA MET A 179 -8.96 21.80 1.73
C MET A 179 -9.85 23.04 1.63
N LYS A 180 -9.53 24.12 2.37
CA LYS A 180 -10.21 25.42 2.22
C LYS A 180 -10.10 26.01 0.81
N ARG A 181 -9.07 25.60 0.06
CA ARG A 181 -8.80 26.01 -1.33
C ARG A 181 -9.25 24.96 -2.35
N GLY A 182 -10.01 23.95 -1.93
CA GLY A 182 -10.48 22.87 -2.80
C GLY A 182 -9.38 21.91 -3.27
N TRP A 183 -8.17 21.98 -2.69
CA TRP A 183 -7.05 21.12 -3.06
C TRP A 183 -6.77 20.09 -1.97
N LYS A 184 -6.52 18.84 -2.35
CA LYS A 184 -6.22 17.74 -1.42
C LYS A 184 -5.32 16.70 -2.08
N ALA A 185 -4.25 16.29 -1.41
CA ALA A 185 -3.38 15.23 -1.90
C ALA A 185 -4.08 13.86 -1.86
N SER A 186 -3.65 12.94 -2.73
CA SER A 186 -4.16 11.57 -2.79
C SER A 186 -3.53 10.72 -1.69
N VAL A 187 -4.31 10.43 -0.64
CA VAL A 187 -3.88 9.54 0.46
C VAL A 187 -3.60 8.11 -0.05
N HIS A 188 -4.36 7.65 -1.05
CA HIS A 188 -4.15 6.34 -1.67
C HIS A 188 -2.80 6.26 -2.37
N SER A 189 -2.45 7.30 -3.14
CA SER A 189 -1.12 7.37 -3.77
C SER A 189 -0.02 7.46 -2.72
N GLY A 190 -0.25 8.17 -1.62
CA GLY A 190 0.69 8.21 -0.49
C GLY A 190 0.91 6.85 0.18
N GLY A 191 -0.16 6.06 0.37
CA GLY A 191 -0.04 4.69 0.87
C GLY A 191 0.78 3.78 -0.05
N VAL A 192 0.65 3.91 -1.37
CA VAL A 192 1.50 3.13 -2.28
C VAL A 192 2.92 3.72 -2.38
N GLY A 193 3.08 5.03 -2.21
CA GLY A 193 4.37 5.69 -2.15
C GLY A 193 5.24 5.20 -0.99
N CYS A 194 4.65 4.94 0.19
CA CYS A 194 5.40 4.34 1.29
C CYS A 194 5.78 2.88 1.02
N LEU A 195 4.88 2.10 0.40
CA LEU A 195 5.19 0.73 -0.04
C LEU A 195 6.35 0.72 -1.05
N PHE A 196 6.37 1.67 -1.98
CA PHE A 196 7.45 1.81 -2.95
C PHE A 196 8.79 2.09 -2.28
N TYR A 197 8.84 3.00 -1.29
CA TYR A 197 10.06 3.25 -0.52
C TYR A 197 10.57 1.98 0.18
N VAL A 198 9.70 1.29 0.93
CA VAL A 198 10.08 0.08 1.67
C VAL A 198 10.55 -1.01 0.72
N SER A 199 9.85 -1.21 -0.40
CA SER A 199 10.24 -2.19 -1.41
C SER A 199 11.61 -1.86 -2.02
N LEU A 200 11.87 -0.58 -2.29
CA LEU A 200 13.13 -0.12 -2.86
C LEU A 200 14.32 -0.34 -1.92
N GLN A 201 14.12 -0.28 -0.60
CA GLN A 201 15.18 -0.40 0.39
C GLN A 201 15.43 -1.83 0.88
N PHE A 202 14.39 -2.68 0.89
CA PHE A 202 14.43 -3.96 1.61
C PHE A 202 14.00 -5.17 0.79
N LEU A 203 13.45 -4.99 -0.41
CA LEU A 203 12.93 -6.10 -1.20
C LEU A 203 13.72 -6.28 -2.51
N PRO A 204 13.67 -7.48 -3.11
CA PRO A 204 14.28 -7.74 -4.42
C PRO A 204 13.76 -6.80 -5.51
N TRP A 205 14.51 -6.70 -6.60
CA TRP A 205 14.23 -5.73 -7.66
C TRP A 205 12.84 -5.88 -8.30
N SER A 206 12.35 -7.11 -8.40
CA SER A 206 11.02 -7.43 -8.89
C SER A 206 9.91 -6.80 -8.03
N MET A 207 10.11 -6.69 -6.72
CA MET A 207 9.11 -6.17 -5.78
C MET A 207 9.04 -4.64 -5.80
N TRP A 208 10.17 -3.94 -5.93
CA TRP A 208 10.10 -2.49 -6.07
C TRP A 208 9.54 -2.08 -7.44
N LEU A 209 9.78 -2.85 -8.52
CA LEU A 209 9.08 -2.64 -9.80
C LEU A 209 7.57 -2.89 -9.69
N LEU A 210 7.16 -3.94 -8.99
CA LEU A 210 5.75 -4.21 -8.74
C LEU A 210 5.09 -3.06 -7.97
N SER A 211 5.72 -2.57 -6.90
CA SER A 211 5.18 -1.44 -6.13
C SER A 211 5.17 -0.12 -6.94
N LEU A 212 6.14 0.10 -7.83
CA LEU A 212 6.10 1.22 -8.77
C LEU A 212 4.93 1.10 -9.75
N PHE A 213 4.71 -0.10 -10.31
CA PHE A 213 3.55 -0.37 -11.17
C PHE A 213 2.24 -0.12 -10.43
N LEU A 214 2.13 -0.60 -9.18
CA LEU A 214 0.95 -0.36 -8.34
C LEU A 214 0.75 1.14 -8.05
N LEU A 215 1.83 1.89 -7.85
CA LEU A 215 1.76 3.34 -7.65
C LEU A 215 1.18 4.02 -8.89
N LEU A 216 1.66 3.64 -10.09
CA LEU A 216 1.15 4.16 -11.36
C LEU A 216 -0.31 3.74 -11.59
N LEU A 217 -0.67 2.49 -11.29
CA LEU A 217 -2.02 1.97 -11.46
C LEU A 217 -3.01 2.68 -10.52
N VAL A 218 -2.70 2.79 -9.23
CA VAL A 218 -3.54 3.50 -8.26
C VAL A 218 -3.64 4.98 -8.65
N SER A 219 -2.53 5.60 -9.05
CA SER A 219 -2.52 6.97 -9.55
C SER A 219 -3.45 7.15 -10.74
N TRP A 220 -3.35 6.28 -11.76
CA TRP A 220 -4.22 6.27 -12.93
C TRP A 220 -5.68 6.13 -12.55
N THR A 221 -6.05 5.20 -11.67
CA THR A 221 -7.45 5.03 -11.24
C THR A 221 -8.03 6.29 -10.60
N ARG A 222 -7.22 7.08 -9.89
CA ARG A 222 -7.67 8.33 -9.24
C ARG A 222 -7.88 9.46 -10.24
N LEU A 223 -7.07 9.50 -11.30
CA LEU A 223 -7.25 10.42 -12.42
C LEU A 223 -8.47 10.03 -13.25
N TYR A 224 -8.58 8.75 -13.62
CA TYR A 224 -9.67 8.23 -14.45
C TYR A 224 -11.05 8.39 -13.80
N LEU A 225 -11.14 8.27 -12.47
CA LEU A 225 -12.39 8.46 -11.72
C LEU A 225 -12.66 9.92 -11.35
N ASP A 226 -11.89 10.87 -11.89
CA ASP A 226 -11.95 12.31 -11.57
C ASP A 226 -11.95 12.61 -10.07
N ARG A 227 -11.29 11.76 -9.29
CA ARG A 227 -11.18 11.93 -7.83
C ARG A 227 -10.06 12.88 -7.45
N HIS A 228 -9.02 12.96 -8.28
CA HIS A 228 -7.84 13.78 -8.06
C HIS A 228 -7.25 14.29 -9.36
N THR A 229 -6.48 15.38 -9.28
CA THR A 229 -5.64 15.86 -10.39
C THR A 229 -4.26 15.20 -10.37
N LEU A 230 -3.50 15.33 -11.46
CA LEU A 230 -2.13 14.82 -11.54
C LEU A 230 -1.24 15.34 -10.40
N SER A 231 -1.33 16.64 -10.09
CA SER A 231 -0.54 17.24 -9.00
C SER A 231 -0.91 16.67 -7.62
N GLN A 232 -2.19 16.39 -7.37
CA GLN A 232 -2.64 15.80 -6.10
C GLN A 232 -2.15 14.37 -5.92
N VAL A 233 -2.10 13.60 -7.02
CA VAL A 233 -1.63 12.21 -7.05
C VAL A 233 -0.10 12.15 -6.89
N VAL A 234 0.64 12.98 -7.62
CA VAL A 234 2.10 13.08 -7.52
C VAL A 234 2.53 13.53 -6.12
N VAL A 235 1.93 14.60 -5.59
CA VAL A 235 2.24 15.06 -4.23
C VAL A 235 1.87 13.99 -3.21
N GLY A 236 0.75 13.29 -3.38
CA GLY A 236 0.36 12.18 -2.53
C GLY A 236 1.42 11.09 -2.47
N GLY A 237 1.84 10.56 -3.63
CA GLY A 237 2.86 9.52 -3.72
C GLY A 237 4.22 9.95 -3.15
N ALA A 238 4.69 11.14 -3.54
CA ALA A 238 5.93 11.71 -3.03
C ALA A 238 5.91 11.88 -1.51
N TRP A 239 4.77 12.29 -0.94
CA TRP A 239 4.63 12.46 0.50
C TRP A 239 4.84 11.17 1.28
N GLY A 240 4.21 10.08 0.84
CA GLY A 240 4.38 8.76 1.45
C GLY A 240 5.82 8.29 1.40
N PHE A 241 6.44 8.40 0.22
CA PHE A 241 7.84 8.02 0.00
C PHE A 241 8.79 8.82 0.90
N LEU A 242 8.71 10.16 0.86
CA LEU A 242 9.63 11.06 1.57
C LEU A 242 9.44 11.00 3.08
N SER A 243 8.21 10.82 3.58
CA SER A 243 7.97 10.67 5.02
C SER A 243 8.65 9.42 5.57
N TYR A 244 8.59 8.31 4.83
CA TYR A 244 9.28 7.08 5.22
C TYR A 244 10.79 7.23 5.10
N ALA A 245 11.28 7.79 3.99
CA ALA A 245 12.70 8.08 3.81
C ALA A 245 13.27 8.90 4.97
N LEU A 246 12.55 9.95 5.39
CA LEU A 246 12.96 10.81 6.49
C LEU A 246 13.05 10.04 7.81
N VAL A 247 12.02 9.30 8.20
CA VAL A 247 12.01 8.58 9.49
C VAL A 247 13.06 7.48 9.51
N PHE A 248 13.20 6.73 8.42
CA PHE A 248 14.22 5.68 8.32
C PHE A 248 15.63 6.26 8.42
N ALA A 249 15.90 7.39 7.76
CA ALA A 249 17.17 8.10 7.88
C ALA A 249 17.43 8.60 9.31
N LEU A 250 16.43 9.22 9.96
CA LEU A 250 16.54 9.71 11.34
C LEU A 250 16.75 8.58 12.35
N CYS A 251 16.18 7.40 12.09
CA CYS A 251 16.37 6.20 12.91
C CYS A 251 17.64 5.41 12.55
N GLY A 252 18.45 5.88 11.59
CA GLY A 252 19.69 5.21 11.18
C GLY A 252 19.48 3.87 10.49
N VAL A 253 18.32 3.63 9.90
CA VAL A 253 18.05 2.41 9.14
C VAL A 253 18.77 2.51 7.80
N THR A 254 19.72 1.62 7.56
CA THR A 254 20.48 1.57 6.30
C THR A 254 19.91 0.48 5.38
N PRO A 255 19.84 0.73 4.06
CA PRO A 255 19.42 -0.29 3.10
C PRO A 255 20.34 -1.51 3.12
N VAL A 256 19.79 -2.67 2.75
CA VAL A 256 20.58 -3.88 2.52
C VAL A 256 21.33 -3.67 1.20
N GLN A 257 22.67 -3.66 1.27
CA GLN A 257 23.54 -3.68 0.09
C GLN A 257 23.57 -5.07 -0.54
#